data_AF-J0RIU3-F1
#
_entry.id   AF-J0RIU3-F1
#
_cell.length_a   1.000
_cell.length_b   1.000
_cell.length_c   1.000
_cell.angle_alpha   90.00
_cell.angle_beta   90.00
_cell.angle_gamma   90.00
#
_symmetry.space_group_name_H-M   'P 1'
#
loop_
_entity.id
_entity.type
_entity.pdbx_description
1 polymer ?
#
loop_
_entity_poly.entity_id
_entity_poly.type
_entity_poly.pdbx_seq_one_letter_code
_entity_poly.pdbx_strand_id
1 'polypeptide(L)'
;MPSNKVECVKFNSDQFLKELMGLKATEKAVYTTLVLLMNDKKAPLINNASYLSSWCGCSVRTFQKTLETLISMGYITRLENGNLWHRSLAFDYSISKFSERASKAAHMRWSKKREEAIHVN
;
A
#
# COMPACT_ATOMS: atom_id res chain seq x y z
N MET A 1 -21.13 17.52 -0.63
CA MET A 1 -19.70 17.56 -1.04
C MET A 1 -19.05 16.26 -0.62
N PRO A 2 -18.31 15.55 -1.48
CA PRO A 2 -17.67 14.31 -1.09
C PRO A 2 -16.58 14.62 -0.05
N SER A 3 -16.62 13.91 1.07
CA SER A 3 -15.60 14.02 2.12
C SER A 3 -14.27 13.54 1.54
N ASN A 4 -13.32 14.45 1.30
CA ASN A 4 -11.94 14.14 0.92
C ASN A 4 -11.22 13.44 2.10
N LYS A 5 -11.56 12.17 2.36
CA LYS A 5 -10.81 11.32 3.29
C LYS A 5 -9.58 10.85 2.55
N VAL A 6 -8.42 11.39 2.90
CA VAL A 6 -7.14 10.85 2.45
C VAL A 6 -6.93 9.53 3.20
N GLU A 7 -7.04 8.42 2.48
CA GLU A 7 -6.63 7.10 2.97
C GLU A 7 -5.11 7.14 3.22
N CYS A 8 -4.73 7.10 4.49
CA CYS A 8 -3.33 7.09 4.90
C CYS A 8 -2.91 5.64 5.12
N VAL A 9 -1.92 5.18 4.37
CA VAL A 9 -1.31 3.88 4.60
C VAL A 9 -0.23 4.04 5.65
N LYS A 10 -0.36 3.32 6.77
CA LYS A 10 0.69 3.27 7.78
C LYS A 10 1.65 2.14 7.42
N PHE A 11 2.92 2.48 7.23
CA PHE A 11 3.98 1.52 6.96
C PHE A 11 4.81 1.24 8.23
N ASN A 12 4.92 -0.02 8.61
CA ASN A 12 5.73 -0.50 9.72
C ASN A 12 7.05 -1.08 9.18
N SER A 13 8.09 -0.26 9.22
CA SER A 13 9.43 -0.64 8.73
C SER A 13 10.02 -1.85 9.43
N ASP A 14 9.81 -1.99 10.74
CA ASP A 14 10.40 -3.09 11.53
C ASP A 14 9.77 -4.43 11.15
N GLN A 15 8.44 -4.42 10.95
CA GLN A 15 7.73 -5.60 10.47
C GLN A 15 8.16 -5.96 9.05
N PHE A 16 8.30 -4.97 8.17
CA PHE A 16 8.77 -5.21 6.82
C PHE A 16 10.20 -5.75 6.78
N LEU A 17 11.09 -5.21 7.62
CA LEU A 17 12.46 -5.70 7.73
C LEU A 17 12.47 -7.17 8.18
N LYS A 18 11.60 -7.54 9.13
CA LYS A 18 11.46 -8.94 9.56
C LYS A 18 11.00 -9.86 8.44
N GLU A 19 10.05 -9.42 7.62
CA GLU A 19 9.59 -10.17 6.43
C GLU A 19 10.70 -10.34 5.39
N LEU A 20 11.65 -9.41 5.32
CA LEU A 20 12.80 -9.51 4.42
C LEU A 20 13.92 -10.41 4.98
N MET A 21 13.93 -10.72 6.29
CA MET A 21 14.98 -11.56 6.87
C MET A 21 14.90 -12.99 6.32
N GLY A 22 16.06 -13.55 5.96
CA GLY A 22 16.15 -14.88 5.35
C GLY A 22 15.95 -14.91 3.83
N LEU A 23 15.41 -13.85 3.21
CA LEU A 23 15.36 -13.73 1.76
C LEU A 23 16.74 -13.38 1.17
N LYS A 24 17.05 -13.96 0.01
CA LYS A 24 18.24 -13.61 -0.80
C LYS A 24 18.08 -12.22 -1.42
N ALA A 25 19.17 -11.64 -1.89
CA ALA A 25 19.15 -10.30 -2.49
C ALA A 25 18.11 -10.16 -3.62
N THR A 26 18.04 -11.13 -4.54
CA THR A 26 17.06 -11.10 -5.64
C THR A 26 15.62 -11.29 -5.15
N GLU A 27 15.39 -12.16 -4.17
CA GLU A 27 14.08 -12.36 -3.56
C GLU A 27 13.60 -11.09 -2.84
N LYS A 28 14.49 -10.42 -2.10
CA LYS A 28 14.22 -9.13 -1.45
C LYS A 28 13.85 -8.06 -2.47
N ALA A 29 14.60 -7.95 -3.56
CA ALA A 29 14.33 -6.97 -4.61
C ALA A 29 12.95 -7.20 -5.25
N VAL A 30 12.66 -8.44 -5.65
CA VAL A 30 11.37 -8.79 -6.26
C VAL A 30 10.23 -8.58 -5.27
N TYR A 31 10.32 -9.12 -4.06
CA TYR A 31 9.26 -9.01 -3.05
C TYR A 31 8.98 -7.55 -2.69
N THR A 32 10.03 -6.77 -2.43
CA THR A 32 9.89 -5.36 -2.05
C THR A 32 9.19 -4.57 -3.14
N THR A 33 9.65 -4.68 -4.38
CA THR A 33 9.05 -3.98 -5.52
C THR A 33 7.58 -4.36 -5.71
N LEU A 34 7.25 -5.65 -5.65
CA LEU A 34 5.86 -6.11 -5.81
C LEU A 34 4.95 -5.58 -4.70
N VAL A 35 5.37 -5.67 -3.44
CA VAL A 35 4.61 -5.16 -2.29
C VAL A 35 4.36 -3.67 -2.44
N LEU A 36 5.40 -2.88 -2.75
CA LEU A 36 5.27 -1.43 -2.88
C LEU A 36 4.31 -1.04 -4.02
N LEU A 37 4.41 -1.69 -5.19
CA LEU A 37 3.52 -1.43 -6.33
C LEU A 37 2.06 -1.80 -6.02
N MET A 38 1.83 -2.89 -5.27
CA MET A 38 0.51 -3.32 -4.82
C MET A 38 -0.14 -2.31 -3.85
N ASN A 39 0.65 -1.78 -2.91
CA ASN A 39 0.20 -0.79 -1.94
C ASN A 39 -0.06 0.58 -2.58
N ASP A 40 0.81 1.00 -3.50
CA ASP A 40 0.65 2.25 -4.26
C ASP A 40 -0.65 2.25 -5.08
N LYS A 41 -0.90 1.15 -5.81
CA LYS A 41 -2.13 0.98 -6.60
C LYS A 41 -3.36 0.60 -5.79
N LYS A 42 -3.17 0.16 -4.54
CA LYS A 42 -4.20 -0.45 -3.68
C LYS A 42 -4.95 -1.59 -4.40
N ALA A 43 -4.24 -2.35 -5.23
CA ALA A 43 -4.85 -3.35 -6.10
C ALA A 43 -3.85 -4.47 -6.49
N PRO A 44 -4.34 -5.70 -6.72
CA PRO A 44 -3.53 -6.80 -7.24
C PRO A 44 -2.81 -6.45 -8.54
N LEU A 45 -1.59 -6.97 -8.69
CA LEU A 45 -0.80 -6.76 -9.91
C LEU A 45 -1.13 -7.82 -10.95
N ILE A 46 -1.34 -7.38 -12.19
CA ILE A 46 -1.34 -8.30 -13.34
C ILE A 46 0.03 -8.96 -13.43
N ASN A 47 0.07 -10.29 -13.57
CA ASN A 47 1.31 -11.05 -13.69
C ASN A 47 1.96 -10.89 -15.07
N ASN A 48 2.40 -9.68 -15.39
CA ASN A 48 3.18 -9.38 -16.58
C ASN A 48 4.67 -9.50 -16.24
N ALA A 49 5.24 -10.68 -16.48
CA ALA A 49 6.63 -10.98 -16.12
C ALA A 49 7.63 -10.05 -16.81
N SER A 50 7.38 -9.65 -18.07
CA SER A 50 8.27 -8.73 -18.79
C SER A 50 8.33 -7.37 -18.10
N TYR A 51 7.17 -6.75 -17.85
CA TYR A 51 7.08 -5.46 -17.18
C TYR A 51 7.63 -5.51 -15.75
N LEU A 52 7.22 -6.50 -14.95
CA LEU A 52 7.61 -6.59 -13.54
C LEU A 52 9.09 -6.92 -13.37
N SER A 53 9.68 -7.73 -14.24
CA SER A 53 11.12 -8.05 -14.18
C SER A 53 12.00 -6.80 -14.36
N SER A 54 11.59 -5.87 -15.23
CA SER A 54 12.26 -4.59 -15.43
C SER A 54 12.26 -3.74 -14.16
N TRP A 55 11.11 -3.61 -13.48
CA TRP A 55 11.02 -2.91 -12.19
C TRP A 55 11.86 -3.58 -11.09
N CYS A 56 12.02 -4.90 -11.15
CA CYS A 56 12.84 -5.65 -10.21
C CYS A 56 14.35 -5.64 -10.57
N GLY A 57 14.73 -5.03 -11.70
CA GLY A 57 16.12 -4.98 -12.16
C GLY A 57 16.72 -6.35 -12.49
N CYS A 58 15.91 -7.30 -12.98
CA CYS A 58 16.37 -8.65 -13.29
C CYS A 58 15.79 -9.18 -14.61
N SER A 59 16.36 -10.28 -15.13
CA SER A 59 15.82 -10.92 -16.33
C SER A 59 14.43 -11.52 -16.08
N VAL A 60 13.62 -11.67 -17.14
CA VAL A 60 12.29 -12.32 -17.06
C VAL A 60 12.38 -13.71 -16.44
N ARG A 61 13.40 -14.50 -16.82
CA ARG A 61 13.62 -15.85 -16.29
C ARG A 61 13.95 -15.82 -14.79
N THR A 62 14.81 -14.89 -14.37
CA THR A 62 15.17 -14.70 -12.96
C THR A 62 13.94 -14.28 -12.15
N PHE A 63 13.16 -13.35 -12.67
CA PHE A 63 11.91 -12.90 -12.05
C PHE A 63 10.94 -14.06 -11.85
N GLN A 64 10.64 -14.83 -12.91
CA GLN A 64 9.69 -15.95 -12.82
C GLN A 64 10.13 -16.99 -11.78
N LYS A 65 11.41 -17.40 -11.79
CA LYS A 65 11.92 -18.36 -10.79
C LYS A 65 11.81 -17.82 -9.36
N THR A 66 12.12 -16.54 -9.18
CA THR A 66 12.04 -15.87 -7.88
C THR A 66 10.59 -15.73 -7.42
N LEU A 67 9.68 -15.37 -8.32
CA LEU A 67 8.25 -15.28 -8.05
C LEU A 67 7.68 -16.62 -7.59
N GLU A 68 7.97 -17.72 -8.29
CA GLU A 68 7.52 -19.06 -7.87
C GLU A 68 8.10 -19.46 -6.49
N THR A 69 9.32 -19.02 -6.18
CA THR A 69 9.91 -19.21 -4.83
C THR A 69 9.15 -18.39 -3.77
N LEU A 70 8.82 -17.13 -4.05
CA LEU A 70 8.05 -16.29 -3.12
C LEU A 70 6.62 -16.80 -2.93
N ILE A 71 6.02 -17.38 -3.97
CA ILE A 71 4.71 -18.04 -3.90
C ILE A 71 4.78 -19.29 -3.03
N SER A 72 5.77 -20.16 -3.25
CA SER A 72 5.90 -21.40 -2.47
C SER A 72 6.19 -21.13 -0.98
N MET A 73 6.91 -20.05 -0.68
CA MET A 73 7.16 -19.58 0.69
C MET A 73 5.97 -18.83 1.32
N GLY A 74 4.92 -18.52 0.55
CA GLY A 74 3.71 -17.85 1.04
C GLY A 74 3.78 -16.33 1.17
N TYR A 75 4.84 -15.69 0.63
CA TYR A 75 4.99 -14.23 0.62
C TYR A 75 4.05 -13.56 -0.38
N ILE A 76 3.85 -14.20 -1.54
CA ILE A 76 2.97 -13.76 -2.62
C ILE A 76 1.91 -14.83 -2.86
N THR A 77 0.66 -14.41 -3.06
CA THR A 77 -0.45 -15.26 -3.48
C THR A 77 -0.79 -14.96 -4.92
N ARG A 78 -0.98 -16.02 -5.73
CA ARG A 78 -1.60 -15.91 -7.05
C ARG A 78 -3.11 -16.09 -6.89
N LEU A 79 -3.88 -15.08 -7.28
CA LEU A 79 -5.34 -15.08 -7.23
C LEU A 79 -5.92 -15.95 -8.36
N GLU A 80 -7.22 -16.25 -8.29
CA GLU A 80 -7.92 -17.08 -9.28
C GLU A 80 -7.79 -16.53 -10.72
N ASN A 81 -7.79 -15.21 -10.87
CA ASN A 81 -7.59 -14.54 -12.16
C ASN A 81 -6.12 -14.43 -12.59
N GLY A 82 -5.19 -15.04 -11.85
CA GLY A 82 -3.76 -15.03 -12.13
C GLY A 82 -3.02 -13.78 -11.63
N ASN A 83 -3.70 -12.78 -11.08
CA ASN A 83 -3.07 -11.60 -10.50
C ASN A 83 -2.32 -11.95 -9.21
N LEU A 84 -1.36 -11.10 -8.85
CA LEU A 84 -0.49 -11.28 -7.69
C LEU A 84 -0.93 -10.36 -6.55
N TRP A 85 -0.89 -10.88 -5.33
CA TRP A 85 -1.08 -10.09 -4.10
C TRP A 85 -0.09 -10.49 -3.02
N HIS A 86 0.28 -9.57 -2.12
CA HIS A 86 1.20 -9.86 -1.02
C HIS A 86 0.47 -10.31 0.24
N ARG A 87 1.19 -10.98 1.14
CA ARG A 87 0.74 -11.25 2.51
C ARG A 87 1.40 -10.36 3.57
N SER A 88 2.16 -9.32 3.16
CA SER A 88 2.83 -8.40 4.09
C SER A 88 1.86 -7.85 5.15
N LEU A 89 2.29 -7.86 6.40
CA LEU A 89 1.61 -7.28 7.55
C LEU A 89 2.17 -5.88 7.88
N ALA A 90 3.16 -5.41 7.13
CA ALA A 90 3.80 -4.12 7.35
C ALA A 90 2.92 -2.93 6.95
N PHE A 91 1.84 -3.15 6.21
CA PHE A 91 0.98 -2.09 5.70
C PHE A 91 -0.41 -2.16 6.32
N ASP A 92 -0.79 -1.10 7.01
CA ASP A 92 -2.12 -0.93 7.60
C ASP A 92 -2.88 0.18 6.86
N TYR A 93 -3.98 -0.22 6.24
CA TYR A 93 -4.88 0.63 5.47
C TYR A 93 -5.99 1.18 6.36
N SER A 94 -5.62 1.96 7.39
CA SER A 94 -6.59 2.60 8.25
C SER A 94 -7.22 3.83 7.57
N ILE A 95 -8.55 3.98 7.64
CA ILE A 95 -9.18 5.26 7.31
C ILE A 95 -8.69 6.28 8.36
N SER A 96 -7.96 7.30 7.92
CA SER A 96 -7.28 8.20 8.84
C SER A 96 -8.30 8.95 9.72
N LYS A 97 -8.37 8.58 11.00
CA LYS A 97 -9.16 9.30 12.02
C LYS A 97 -8.66 10.74 12.21
N PHE A 98 -7.42 11.02 11.80
CA PHE A 98 -6.85 12.37 11.77
C PHE A 98 -7.55 13.26 10.75
N SER A 99 -7.86 12.75 9.54
CA SER A 99 -8.66 13.47 8.56
C SER A 99 -10.06 13.81 9.11
N GLU A 100 -10.71 12.88 9.81
CA GLU A 100 -12.01 13.15 10.43
C GLU A 100 -11.94 14.17 11.57
N ARG A 101 -10.94 14.08 12.45
CA ARG A 101 -10.75 15.05 13.54
C ARG A 101 -10.43 16.44 13.01
N ALA A 102 -9.55 16.54 12.01
CA ALA A 102 -9.21 17.80 11.35
C ALA A 102 -10.42 18.40 10.62
N SER A 103 -11.18 17.59 9.90
CA SER A 103 -12.42 18.00 9.23
C SER A 103 -13.47 18.49 10.24
N LYS A 104 -13.70 17.75 11.33
CA LYS A 104 -14.60 18.18 12.42
C LYS A 104 -14.14 19.49 13.06
N ALA A 105 -12.85 19.65 13.32
CA ALA A 105 -12.29 20.88 13.88
C ALA A 105 -12.45 22.07 12.91
N ALA A 106 -12.24 21.87 11.60
CA ALA A 106 -12.45 22.90 10.58
C ALA A 106 -13.93 23.29 10.48
N HIS A 107 -14.84 22.31 10.46
CA HIS A 107 -16.28 22.55 10.44
C HIS A 107 -16.76 23.33 11.68
N MET A 108 -16.29 22.98 12.88
CA MET A 108 -16.62 23.73 14.11
C MET A 108 -16.09 25.18 14.08
N ARG A 109 -14.90 25.42 13.51
CA ARG A 109 -14.38 26.79 13.34
C ARG A 109 -15.24 27.60 12.38
N TRP A 110 -15.69 26.99 11.27
CA TRP A 110 -16.50 27.68 10.26
C TRP A 110 -17.96 27.89 10.70
N SER A 111 -18.55 27.01 11.51
CA SER A 111 -19.88 27.23 12.09
C SER A 111 -19.86 28.38 13.08
N LYS A 112 -18.88 28.41 13.99
CA LYS A 112 -18.73 29.49 14.97
C LYS A 112 -18.57 30.87 14.32
N LYS A 113 -17.74 30.97 13.27
CA LYS A 113 -17.55 32.23 12.52
C LYS A 113 -18.83 32.70 11.81
N ARG A 114 -19.72 31.78 11.40
CA ARG A 114 -21.01 32.13 10.79
C ARG A 114 -22.02 32.61 11.83
N GLU A 115 -22.05 32.00 13.01
CA GLU A 115 -22.91 32.45 14.12
C GLU A 115 -22.52 33.85 14.61
N GLU A 116 -21.22 34.11 14.75
CA GLU A 116 -20.69 35.44 15.11
C GLU A 116 -21.03 36.52 14.06
N ALA A 117 -21.05 36.17 12.77
CA ALA A 117 -21.42 37.10 11.70
C ALA A 117 -22.93 37.39 11.61
N ILE A 118 -23.78 36.51 12.15
CA ILE A 118 -25.25 36.69 12.18
C ILE A 118 -25.69 37.58 13.35
N HIS A 119 -24.94 37.62 14.45
CA HIS A 119 -25.26 38.42 15.65
C HIS A 119 -24.77 39.88 15.59
N VAL A 120 -24.18 40.32 14.47
CA VAL A 120 -23.62 41.68 14.29
C VAL A 120 -24.47 42.52 13.30
N ASN A 121 -25.63 42.01 12.86
CA ASN A 121 -26.61 42.74 12.04
C ASN A 121 -27.90 43.03 12.81
#